data_AF-A0A7J5GRM0-F1
#
_entry.id   AF-A0A7J5GRM0-F1
#
_cell.length_a   1.000
_cell.length_b   1.000
_cell.length_c   1.000
_cell.angle_alpha   90.00
_cell.angle_beta   90.00
_cell.angle_gamma   90.00
#
_symmetry.space_group_name_H-M   'P 1'
#
loop_
_entity.id
_entity.type
_entity.pdbx_description
1 polymer ?
#
loop_
_entity_poly.entity_id
_entity_poly.type
_entity_poly.pdbx_seq_one_letter_code
_entity_poly.pdbx_strand_id
1 'polypeptide(L)'
;MVVVVLKAATSFAGIDYNERKNEEGKSELLVAENFAMNPDNLKKSDYIAYMESVCRTNPAVKAKQFHAVISCKGREYSAEDLKNVALQYINKMGYGNNPYMIYFHSDTENNHVHIVSTRVQKNGQKVKDNMEAVRSQKVINQIMNVDLALKAKDDISKYMEFSFSTVQQYKLLLEQSGWKLREKDGLLILYKGGEKHASIQLEQIKDKAKQYTPDEERRKQITALLFKYKQGLSYTELQTLMKDKFGINLVFHTGKGHTKPYGYTLIDYRNKRVLKGGEVMDLKELLVEPNKQAKVEHCNSIINLLLKDGTKYTMDSFKKSMLDYGYRFSMNGTIFINGDDKALLVLDKKLLKEFRYNSRVYEANKFNVATVKEAELLSRIYHVKKDDILIQEHMDKKNTVYSDMINSYLAHSSDLHSTLREKGILFVEDDNLVYLIDKKNKVIISTDDLGINIIKDGYSKDRITLVTLDKMERINVEQDSELARGFNLIDAICDILSQHINVQQDKSPNRKKKRGQQQN
;
A
#
# COMPACT_ATOMS: atom_id res chain seq x y z
N MET A 1 17.02 8.51 -0.52
CA MET A 1 17.51 8.16 -1.88
C MET A 1 18.72 7.24 -1.76
N VAL A 2 18.76 6.16 -2.54
CA VAL A 2 19.89 5.24 -2.63
C VAL A 2 20.33 5.15 -4.09
N VAL A 3 21.64 5.07 -4.33
CA VAL A 3 22.19 4.81 -5.66
C VAL A 3 23.07 3.56 -5.64
N VAL A 4 22.91 2.71 -6.65
CA VAL A 4 23.72 1.51 -6.84
C VAL A 4 24.26 1.49 -8.26
N VAL A 5 25.59 1.38 -8.41
CA VAL A 5 26.22 1.11 -9.70
C VAL A 5 26.26 -0.40 -9.89
N LEU A 6 25.65 -0.90 -10.96
CA LEU A 6 25.61 -2.32 -11.27
C LEU A 6 26.95 -2.80 -11.83
N LYS A 7 27.12 -4.14 -11.86
CA LYS A 7 28.36 -4.76 -12.34
C LYS A 7 28.68 -4.32 -13.77
N ALA A 8 29.97 -4.18 -14.04
CA ALA A 8 30.48 -3.89 -15.36
C ALA A 8 29.99 -4.92 -16.39
N ALA A 9 29.50 -4.45 -17.54
CA ALA A 9 29.03 -5.30 -18.63
C ALA A 9 29.74 -4.96 -19.96
N THR A 10 29.96 -5.99 -20.78
CA THR A 10 30.65 -5.89 -22.08
C THR A 10 29.70 -5.53 -23.22
N SER A 11 28.39 -5.72 -23.02
CA SER A 11 27.30 -5.35 -23.92
C SER A 11 26.31 -4.41 -23.22
N PHE A 12 25.32 -3.92 -23.96
CA PHE A 12 24.27 -3.04 -23.44
C PHE A 12 23.04 -3.81 -22.93
N ALA A 13 23.23 -4.96 -22.28
CA ALA A 13 22.14 -5.80 -21.76
C ALA A 13 21.18 -5.07 -20.81
N GLY A 14 21.64 -4.01 -20.13
CA GLY A 14 20.76 -3.11 -19.37
C GLY A 14 19.65 -2.46 -20.20
N ILE A 15 19.89 -2.15 -21.49
CA ILE A 15 18.85 -1.65 -22.40
C ILE A 15 17.86 -2.76 -22.71
N ASP A 16 18.34 -3.95 -23.10
CA ASP A 16 17.47 -5.10 -23.40
C ASP A 16 16.53 -5.44 -22.24
N TYR A 17 17.05 -5.40 -21.01
CA TYR A 17 16.27 -5.65 -19.81
C TYR A 17 15.14 -4.62 -19.62
N ASN A 18 15.45 -3.32 -19.75
CA ASN A 18 14.47 -2.26 -19.52
C ASN A 18 13.45 -2.15 -20.66
N GLU A 19 13.87 -2.31 -21.92
CA GLU A 19 12.96 -2.30 -23.07
C GLU A 19 11.96 -3.46 -23.02
N ARG A 20 12.40 -4.67 -22.64
CA ARG A 20 11.47 -5.78 -22.42
C ARG A 20 10.44 -5.46 -21.31
N LYS A 21 10.88 -4.81 -20.24
CA LYS A 21 9.98 -4.39 -19.15
C LYS A 21 9.02 -3.28 -19.60
N ASN A 22 9.45 -2.41 -20.50
CA ASN A 22 8.62 -1.37 -21.12
C ASN A 22 7.55 -2.01 -22.02
N GLU A 23 7.92 -2.98 -22.86
CA GLU A 23 6.99 -3.80 -23.65
C GLU A 23 5.94 -4.53 -22.77
N GLU A 24 6.30 -4.91 -21.54
CA GLU A 24 5.40 -5.50 -20.52
C GLU A 24 4.57 -4.47 -19.73
N GLY A 25 4.71 -3.16 -19.98
CA GLY A 25 4.03 -2.09 -19.23
C GLY A 25 4.53 -1.89 -17.79
N LYS A 26 5.75 -2.33 -17.48
CA LYS A 26 6.36 -2.27 -16.14
C LYS A 26 7.50 -1.24 -16.01
N SER A 27 7.87 -0.63 -17.13
CA SER A 27 8.91 0.39 -17.23
C SER A 27 8.43 1.48 -18.17
N GLU A 28 8.99 2.68 -18.05
CA GLU A 28 8.73 3.82 -18.92
C GLU A 28 10.07 4.45 -19.31
N LEU A 29 10.33 4.63 -20.61
CA LEU A 29 11.50 5.38 -21.08
C LEU A 29 11.24 6.89 -20.90
N LEU A 30 11.95 7.51 -19.95
CA LEU A 30 11.78 8.93 -19.63
C LEU A 30 12.68 9.84 -20.46
N VAL A 31 13.91 9.40 -20.74
CA VAL A 31 14.93 10.20 -21.42
C VAL A 31 15.76 9.29 -22.32
N ALA A 32 15.98 9.71 -23.56
CA ALA A 32 17.01 9.20 -24.45
C ALA A 32 17.73 10.39 -25.09
N GLU A 33 18.97 10.66 -24.66
CA GLU A 33 19.69 11.89 -25.04
C GLU A 33 21.08 11.59 -25.60
N ASN A 34 21.62 12.58 -26.33
CA ASN A 34 22.92 12.54 -26.99
C ASN A 34 23.09 11.50 -28.10
N PHE A 35 21.99 11.01 -28.67
CA PHE A 35 22.01 10.18 -29.88
C PHE A 35 21.99 11.06 -31.13
N ALA A 36 23.01 10.95 -31.97
CA ALA A 36 23.05 11.63 -33.27
C ALA A 36 22.33 10.78 -34.33
N MET A 37 21.01 10.60 -34.14
CA MET A 37 20.15 9.79 -35.00
C MET A 37 18.87 10.57 -35.33
N ASN A 38 18.21 10.25 -36.45
CA ASN A 38 16.91 10.81 -36.77
C ASN A 38 15.86 10.26 -35.76
N PRO A 39 15.06 11.12 -35.08
CA PRO A 39 14.12 10.67 -34.05
C PRO A 39 12.98 9.77 -34.57
N ASP A 40 12.69 9.75 -35.87
CA ASP A 40 11.55 9.01 -36.41
C ASP A 40 11.76 7.49 -36.37
N ASN A 41 10.85 6.77 -35.71
CA ASN A 41 10.76 5.30 -35.68
C ASN A 41 12.00 4.57 -35.12
N LEU A 42 12.73 5.18 -34.18
CA LEU A 42 13.87 4.53 -33.53
C LEU A 42 13.46 3.27 -32.74
N LYS A 43 14.19 2.19 -32.97
CA LYS A 43 14.07 0.91 -32.25
C LYS A 43 15.18 0.77 -31.21
N LYS A 44 14.98 -0.13 -30.24
CA LYS A 44 16.02 -0.51 -29.26
C LYS A 44 17.36 -0.88 -29.89
N SER A 45 17.33 -1.57 -31.04
CA SER A 45 18.53 -1.95 -31.78
C SER A 45 19.34 -0.74 -32.25
N ASP A 46 18.69 0.38 -32.56
CA ASP A 46 19.35 1.58 -33.05
C ASP A 46 20.12 2.28 -31.93
N TYR A 47 19.53 2.38 -30.74
CA TYR A 47 20.21 2.89 -29.54
C TYR A 47 21.44 2.04 -29.18
N ILE A 48 21.30 0.72 -29.18
CA ILE A 48 22.41 -0.22 -28.91
C ILE A 48 23.51 -0.05 -29.97
N ALA A 49 23.15 -0.08 -31.25
CA ALA A 49 24.10 0.07 -32.35
C ALA A 49 24.86 1.41 -32.27
N TYR A 50 24.17 2.50 -31.92
CA TYR A 50 24.80 3.80 -31.71
C TYR A 50 25.77 3.78 -30.52
N MET A 51 25.35 3.29 -29.36
CA MET A 51 26.22 3.19 -28.19
C MET A 51 27.44 2.29 -28.44
N GLU A 52 27.26 1.19 -29.19
CA GLU A 52 28.36 0.34 -29.65
C GLU A 52 29.30 1.08 -30.61
N SER A 53 28.76 1.91 -31.51
CA SER A 53 29.58 2.74 -32.39
C SER A 53 30.46 3.72 -31.64
N VAL A 54 29.91 4.36 -30.59
CA VAL A 54 30.69 5.23 -29.71
C VAL A 54 31.78 4.43 -29.00
N CYS A 55 31.46 3.26 -28.46
CA CYS A 55 32.47 2.42 -27.80
C CYS A 55 33.56 1.86 -28.75
N ARG A 56 33.27 1.71 -30.05
CA ARG A 56 34.27 1.30 -31.06
C ARG A 56 35.40 2.32 -31.24
N THR A 57 35.19 3.58 -30.87
CA THR A 57 36.24 4.61 -30.85
C THR A 57 37.35 4.32 -29.83
N ASN A 58 37.10 3.45 -28.84
CA ASN A 58 38.10 2.98 -27.89
C ASN A 58 37.95 1.48 -27.53
N PRO A 59 38.50 0.58 -28.37
CA PRO A 59 38.39 -0.88 -28.18
C PRO A 59 39.11 -1.44 -26.94
N ALA A 60 39.96 -0.64 -26.28
CA ALA A 60 40.64 -1.03 -25.04
C ALA A 60 39.65 -1.13 -23.86
N VAL A 61 38.54 -0.37 -23.90
CA VAL A 61 37.50 -0.39 -22.88
C VAL A 61 36.58 -1.61 -23.09
N LYS A 62 36.84 -2.71 -22.36
CA LYS A 62 36.07 -3.96 -22.48
C LYS A 62 34.70 -3.89 -21.81
N ALA A 63 34.63 -3.28 -20.64
CA ALA A 63 33.36 -2.97 -19.98
C ALA A 63 32.79 -1.69 -20.61
N LYS A 64 31.83 -1.86 -21.52
CA LYS A 64 31.29 -0.77 -22.35
C LYS A 64 30.16 -0.03 -21.65
N GLN A 65 29.37 -0.73 -20.84
CA GLN A 65 28.18 -0.17 -20.22
C GLN A 65 28.46 0.39 -18.83
N PHE A 66 27.96 1.60 -18.58
CA PHE A 66 27.66 2.13 -17.26
C PHE A 66 26.17 1.94 -16.98
N HIS A 67 25.83 1.32 -15.86
CA HIS A 67 24.45 1.10 -15.44
C HIS A 67 24.31 1.44 -13.96
N ALA A 68 23.49 2.42 -13.64
CA ALA A 68 23.18 2.80 -12.27
C ALA A 68 21.67 2.73 -12.01
N VAL A 69 21.31 2.50 -10.75
CA VAL A 69 19.92 2.52 -10.27
C VAL A 69 19.82 3.55 -9.17
N ILE A 70 18.88 4.49 -9.30
CA ILE A 70 18.52 5.44 -8.24
C ILE A 70 17.15 5.06 -7.73
N SER A 71 17.00 4.82 -6.43
CA SER A 71 15.76 4.36 -5.81
C SER A 71 15.38 5.24 -4.63
N CYS A 72 14.11 5.64 -4.56
CA CYS A 72 13.53 6.33 -3.41
C CYS A 72 12.87 5.33 -2.45
N LYS A 73 12.52 5.80 -1.25
CA LYS A 73 11.76 5.00 -0.29
C LYS A 73 10.29 5.02 -0.69
N GLY A 74 9.67 3.85 -0.83
CA GLY A 74 8.30 3.70 -1.31
C GLY A 74 8.05 4.48 -2.60
N ARG A 75 7.02 5.34 -2.56
CA ARG A 75 6.60 6.21 -3.66
C ARG A 75 6.82 7.69 -3.37
N GLU A 76 7.79 8.02 -2.50
CA GLU A 76 8.06 9.41 -2.08
C GLU A 76 8.39 10.35 -3.25
N TYR A 77 8.91 9.81 -4.36
CA TYR A 77 9.31 10.57 -5.55
C TYR A 77 8.56 10.05 -6.78
N SER A 78 8.02 10.98 -7.57
CA SER A 78 7.37 10.69 -8.85
C SER A 78 8.40 10.33 -9.93
N ALA A 79 7.91 9.88 -11.09
CA ALA A 79 8.75 9.65 -12.26
C ALA A 79 9.53 10.93 -12.67
N GLU A 80 8.86 12.08 -12.67
CA GLU A 80 9.49 13.37 -13.02
C GLU A 80 10.52 13.82 -11.98
N ASP A 81 10.27 13.61 -10.69
CA ASP A 81 11.26 13.93 -9.66
C ASP A 81 12.53 13.07 -9.81
N LEU A 82 12.35 11.76 -10.02
CA LEU A 82 13.47 10.83 -10.21
C LEU A 82 14.22 11.10 -11.51
N LYS A 83 13.53 11.51 -12.58
CA LYS A 83 14.14 12.00 -13.82
C LYS A 83 15.08 13.17 -13.55
N ASN A 84 14.61 14.19 -12.82
CA ASN A 84 15.40 15.38 -12.49
C ASN A 84 16.63 15.04 -11.65
N VAL A 85 16.49 14.12 -10.70
CA VAL A 85 17.61 13.59 -9.91
C VAL A 85 18.60 12.83 -10.80
N ALA A 86 18.12 11.97 -11.70
CA ALA A 86 18.94 11.18 -12.61
C ALA A 86 19.71 12.05 -13.61
N LEU A 87 19.09 13.11 -14.14
CA LEU A 87 19.73 14.09 -15.02
C LEU A 87 20.86 14.84 -14.29
N GLN A 88 20.65 15.29 -13.06
CA GLN A 88 21.73 15.90 -12.28
C GLN A 88 22.84 14.89 -11.95
N TYR A 89 22.46 13.66 -11.62
CA TYR A 89 23.38 12.58 -11.28
C TYR A 89 24.30 12.22 -12.44
N ILE A 90 23.74 11.97 -13.63
CA ILE A 90 24.52 11.54 -14.79
C ILE A 90 25.53 12.62 -15.22
N ASN A 91 25.12 13.90 -15.15
CA ASN A 91 25.98 15.04 -15.39
C ASN A 91 27.14 15.12 -14.38
N LYS A 92 26.85 15.09 -13.08
CA LYS A 92 27.88 15.12 -12.02
C LYS A 92 28.78 13.88 -12.03
N MET A 93 28.29 12.75 -12.52
CA MET A 93 29.08 11.53 -12.73
C MET A 93 29.94 11.58 -14.00
N GLY A 94 29.85 12.63 -14.83
CA GLY A 94 30.68 12.82 -16.03
C GLY A 94 30.19 12.02 -17.24
N TYR A 95 28.98 11.47 -17.18
CA TYR A 95 28.34 10.72 -18.26
C TYR A 95 27.33 11.57 -19.04
N GLY A 96 27.07 12.81 -18.64
CA GLY A 96 26.01 13.66 -19.21
C GLY A 96 26.17 14.03 -20.69
N ASN A 97 27.39 13.93 -21.24
CA ASN A 97 27.65 14.15 -22.68
C ASN A 97 27.72 12.84 -23.50
N ASN A 98 27.65 11.69 -22.83
CA ASN A 98 27.60 10.39 -23.49
C ASN A 98 26.16 10.12 -23.98
N PRO A 99 25.93 9.24 -24.96
CA PRO A 99 24.59 8.70 -25.16
C PRO A 99 24.10 8.02 -23.88
N TYR A 100 22.89 8.34 -23.45
CA TYR A 100 22.32 7.76 -22.25
C TYR A 100 20.81 7.65 -22.32
N MET A 101 20.29 6.71 -21.51
CA MET A 101 18.86 6.46 -21.38
C MET A 101 18.48 6.36 -19.90
N ILE A 102 17.31 6.88 -19.55
CA ILE A 102 16.75 6.84 -18.20
C ILE A 102 15.37 6.16 -18.27
N TYR A 103 15.21 5.07 -17.54
CA TYR A 103 13.98 4.29 -17.47
C TYR A 103 13.38 4.38 -16.06
N PHE A 104 12.10 4.67 -15.95
CA PHE A 104 11.36 4.64 -14.68
C PHE A 104 10.68 3.31 -14.46
N HIS A 105 10.74 2.82 -13.22
CA HIS A 105 10.16 1.56 -12.79
C HIS A 105 9.34 1.77 -11.51
N SER A 106 8.13 1.22 -11.51
CA SER A 106 7.23 1.14 -10.36
C SER A 106 6.83 -0.31 -10.02
N ASP A 107 7.50 -1.30 -10.62
CA ASP A 107 7.18 -2.73 -10.51
C ASP A 107 7.65 -3.41 -9.20
N THR A 108 8.41 -2.69 -8.38
CA THR A 108 8.78 -3.09 -7.00
C THR A 108 8.18 -2.12 -5.99
N GLU A 109 8.24 -2.40 -4.68
CA GLU A 109 7.73 -1.51 -3.62
C GLU A 109 8.27 -0.06 -3.70
N ASN A 110 9.48 0.12 -4.22
CA ASN A 110 10.15 1.41 -4.34
C ASN A 110 10.15 1.92 -5.78
N ASN A 111 9.78 3.18 -5.99
CA ASN A 111 10.02 3.85 -7.27
C ASN A 111 11.52 3.96 -7.49
N HIS A 112 11.95 3.66 -8.72
CA HIS A 112 13.35 3.73 -9.09
C HIS A 112 13.54 4.04 -10.57
N VAL A 113 14.73 4.53 -10.89
CA VAL A 113 15.15 4.76 -12.28
C VAL A 113 16.43 4.01 -12.59
N HIS A 114 16.48 3.40 -13.77
CA HIS A 114 17.69 2.82 -14.35
C HIS A 114 18.32 3.83 -15.31
N ILE A 115 19.61 4.09 -15.13
CA ILE A 115 20.40 4.97 -15.98
C ILE A 115 21.41 4.10 -16.73
N VAL A 116 21.34 4.08 -18.05
CA VAL A 116 22.26 3.33 -18.90
C VAL A 116 23.03 4.28 -19.81
N SER A 117 24.34 4.17 -19.85
CA SER A 117 25.20 4.99 -20.71
C SER A 117 26.46 4.23 -21.16
N THR A 118 27.20 4.79 -22.11
CA THR A 118 28.52 4.29 -22.51
C THR A 118 29.58 4.69 -21.47
N ARG A 119 30.61 3.86 -21.31
CA ARG A 119 31.85 4.21 -20.56
C ARG A 119 32.86 4.98 -21.40
N VAL A 120 32.60 5.14 -22.69
CA VAL A 120 33.42 5.83 -23.67
C VAL A 120 32.66 7.07 -24.14
N GLN A 121 33.33 8.22 -24.11
CA GLN A 121 32.81 9.49 -24.64
C GLN A 121 32.88 9.51 -26.17
N LYS A 122 32.14 10.42 -26.82
CA LYS A 122 32.14 10.56 -28.29
C LYS A 122 33.53 10.81 -28.90
N ASN A 123 34.45 11.38 -28.12
CA ASN A 123 35.85 11.62 -28.51
C ASN A 123 36.78 10.40 -28.23
N GLY A 124 36.25 9.25 -27.82
CA GLY A 124 37.02 8.05 -27.49
C GLY A 124 37.64 8.02 -26.09
N GLN A 125 37.52 9.09 -25.30
CA GLN A 125 38.04 9.08 -23.93
C GLN A 125 37.17 8.23 -23.01
N LYS A 126 37.81 7.42 -22.16
CA LYS A 126 37.11 6.64 -21.12
C LYS A 126 36.67 7.59 -20.00
N VAL A 127 35.41 7.48 -19.57
CA VAL A 127 34.94 8.16 -18.35
C VAL A 127 35.63 7.54 -17.14
N LYS A 128 36.12 8.38 -16.21
CA LYS A 128 36.85 7.94 -15.03
C LYS A 128 35.99 7.04 -14.14
N ASP A 129 36.40 5.79 -13.99
CA ASP A 129 35.66 4.74 -13.28
C ASP A 129 36.24 4.35 -11.90
N ASN A 130 37.31 5.03 -11.47
CA ASN A 130 37.91 4.80 -10.15
C ASN A 130 36.90 5.14 -9.04
N MET A 131 36.68 4.20 -8.12
CA MET A 131 35.83 4.36 -6.94
C MET A 131 34.39 4.84 -7.28
N GLU A 132 33.83 4.38 -8.42
CA GLU A 132 32.52 4.81 -8.90
C GLU A 132 31.40 4.69 -7.87
N ALA A 133 31.37 3.63 -7.08
CA ALA A 133 30.36 3.45 -6.03
C ALA A 133 30.44 4.57 -4.97
N VAL A 134 31.65 4.92 -4.52
CA VAL A 134 31.88 6.00 -3.55
C VAL A 134 31.49 7.35 -4.15
N ARG A 135 31.94 7.61 -5.38
CA ARG A 135 31.61 8.85 -6.10
C ARG A 135 30.10 9.00 -6.32
N SER A 136 29.42 7.92 -6.67
CA SER A 136 27.96 7.90 -6.86
C SER A 136 27.24 8.27 -5.57
N GLN A 137 27.65 7.69 -4.44
CA GLN A 137 27.07 8.01 -3.14
C GLN A 137 27.29 9.48 -2.75
N LYS A 138 28.48 10.03 -3.04
CA LYS A 138 28.77 11.45 -2.81
C LYS A 138 27.89 12.35 -3.66
N VAL A 139 27.78 12.07 -4.95
CA VAL A 139 26.95 12.83 -5.88
C VAL A 139 25.48 12.79 -5.48
N ILE A 140 24.93 11.62 -5.14
CA ILE A 140 23.51 11.55 -4.77
C ILE A 140 23.24 12.29 -3.45
N ASN A 141 24.14 12.23 -2.47
CA ASN A 141 23.98 13.00 -1.23
C ASN A 141 24.01 14.51 -1.49
N GLN A 142 24.88 14.98 -2.40
CA GLN A 142 24.90 16.38 -2.82
C GLN A 142 23.60 16.81 -3.49
N ILE A 143 23.07 16.00 -4.40
CA ILE A 143 21.78 16.28 -5.07
C ILE A 143 20.64 16.34 -4.05
N MET A 144 20.66 15.45 -3.06
CA MET A 144 19.65 15.40 -2.00
C MET A 144 19.90 16.38 -0.85
N ASN A 145 20.94 17.22 -0.91
CA ASN A 145 21.36 18.12 0.17
C ASN A 145 21.53 17.43 1.54
N VAL A 146 22.06 16.20 1.53
CA VAL A 146 22.31 15.41 2.74
C VAL A 146 23.74 15.65 3.23
N ASP A 147 23.88 16.36 4.35
CA ASP A 147 25.16 16.49 5.05
C ASP A 147 25.36 15.30 6.01
N LEU A 148 26.14 14.31 5.54
CA LEU A 148 26.48 13.14 6.35
C LEU A 148 27.45 13.45 7.49
N ALA A 149 28.28 14.50 7.38
CA ALA A 149 29.20 14.87 8.45
C ALA A 149 28.43 15.50 9.62
N LEU A 150 27.49 16.39 9.33
CA LEU A 150 26.57 16.94 10.33
C LEU A 150 25.72 15.82 10.94
N LYS A 151 25.10 14.97 10.11
CA LYS A 151 24.31 13.83 10.59
C LYS A 151 25.12 12.90 11.51
N ALA A 152 26.39 12.64 11.19
CA ALA A 152 27.25 11.79 12.02
C ALA A 152 27.52 12.43 13.38
N LYS A 153 27.73 13.75 13.44
CA LYS A 153 27.88 14.49 14.71
C LYS A 153 26.59 14.49 15.52
N ASP A 154 25.45 14.72 14.87
CA ASP A 154 24.13 14.70 15.52
C ASP A 154 23.82 13.32 16.09
N ASP A 155 24.05 12.25 15.32
CA ASP A 155 23.85 10.88 15.79
C ASP A 155 24.80 10.56 16.97
N ILE A 156 26.07 10.97 16.92
CA ILE A 156 27.01 10.84 18.06
C ILE A 156 26.44 11.52 19.31
N SER A 157 26.07 12.80 19.22
CA SER A 157 25.54 13.55 20.36
C SER A 157 24.26 12.93 20.89
N LYS A 158 23.32 12.62 19.99
CA LYS A 158 22.03 11.99 20.31
C LYS A 158 22.20 10.67 21.06
N TYR A 159 23.07 9.79 20.59
CA TYR A 159 23.23 8.47 21.20
C TYR A 159 24.10 8.51 22.47
N MET A 160 24.90 9.55 22.69
CA MET A 160 25.56 9.79 23.97
C MET A 160 24.58 10.17 25.09
N GLU A 161 23.36 10.58 24.75
CA GLU A 161 22.28 10.77 25.72
C GLU A 161 21.70 9.45 26.24
N PHE A 162 21.98 8.32 25.58
CA PHE A 162 21.47 7.03 26.01
C PHE A 162 22.23 6.52 27.24
N SER A 163 21.52 5.81 28.11
CA SER A 163 22.11 5.01 29.18
C SER A 163 22.49 3.63 28.64
N PHE A 164 23.78 3.29 28.68
CA PHE A 164 24.36 2.02 28.23
C PHE A 164 25.55 1.64 29.13
N SER A 165 25.81 0.34 29.29
CA SER A 165 26.84 -0.18 30.19
C SER A 165 28.14 -0.58 29.49
N THR A 166 28.17 -0.62 28.16
CA THR A 166 29.36 -1.05 27.38
C THR A 166 29.55 -0.24 26.10
N VAL A 167 30.79 -0.20 25.60
CA VAL A 167 31.12 0.41 24.31
C VAL A 167 30.36 -0.29 23.16
N GLN A 168 30.20 -1.60 23.23
CA GLN A 168 29.48 -2.40 22.23
C GLN A 168 28.00 -1.99 22.12
N GLN A 169 27.34 -1.69 23.24
CA GLN A 169 25.96 -1.19 23.22
C GLN A 169 25.86 0.19 22.54
N TYR A 170 26.83 1.09 22.78
CA TYR A 170 26.86 2.38 22.10
C TYR A 170 27.13 2.24 20.59
N LYS A 171 28.09 1.37 20.20
CA LYS A 171 28.32 1.03 18.79
C LYS A 171 27.04 0.52 18.12
N LEU A 172 26.29 -0.34 18.82
CA LEU A 172 25.05 -0.89 18.29
C LEU A 172 24.04 0.22 17.96
N LEU A 173 23.91 1.27 18.79
CA LEU A 173 23.02 2.41 18.49
C LEU A 173 23.38 3.09 17.16
N LEU A 174 24.67 3.33 16.92
CA LEU A 174 25.17 3.93 15.68
C LEU A 174 25.01 2.99 14.47
N GLU A 175 25.23 1.69 14.65
CA GLU A 175 25.01 0.69 13.59
C GLU A 175 23.53 0.60 13.22
N GLN A 176 22.63 0.64 14.20
CA GLN A 176 21.18 0.68 13.98
C GLN A 176 20.73 1.97 13.27
N SER A 177 21.49 3.07 13.37
CA SER A 177 21.25 4.29 12.56
C SER A 177 21.91 4.27 11.17
N GLY A 178 22.59 3.16 10.84
CA GLY A 178 23.11 2.87 9.51
C GLY A 178 24.57 3.29 9.30
N TRP A 179 25.34 3.51 10.37
CA TRP A 179 26.78 3.74 10.28
C TRP A 179 27.57 2.43 10.24
N LYS A 180 28.62 2.39 9.42
CA LYS A 180 29.68 1.39 9.56
C LYS A 180 30.74 1.94 10.50
N LEU A 181 31.22 1.13 11.43
CA LEU A 181 32.16 1.57 12.45
C LEU A 181 33.52 0.92 12.27
N ARG A 182 34.58 1.67 12.59
CA ARG A 182 35.95 1.14 12.69
C ARG A 182 36.66 1.77 13.87
N GLU A 183 37.38 0.96 14.62
CA GLU A 183 38.29 1.45 15.65
C GLU A 183 39.69 1.61 15.08
N LYS A 184 40.32 2.75 15.36
CA LYS A 184 41.70 3.02 15.01
C LYS A 184 42.25 4.13 15.90
N ASP A 185 43.46 3.96 16.43
CA ASP A 185 44.18 5.00 17.17
C ASP A 185 43.37 5.61 18.34
N GLY A 186 42.63 4.79 19.09
CA GLY A 186 41.78 5.24 20.20
C GLY A 186 40.46 5.90 19.80
N LEU A 187 40.17 6.01 18.50
CA LEU A 187 38.94 6.60 17.97
C LEU A 187 37.97 5.53 17.48
N LEU A 188 36.68 5.79 17.69
CA LEU A 188 35.59 5.14 16.95
C LEU A 188 35.24 6.03 15.75
N ILE A 189 35.45 5.50 14.55
CA ILE A 189 35.29 6.22 13.28
C ILE A 189 34.00 5.76 12.59
N LEU A 190 33.17 6.72 12.18
CA LEU A 190 31.90 6.50 11.50
C LEU A 190 32.10 6.63 9.99
N TYR A 191 31.72 5.58 9.26
CA TYR A 191 31.80 5.49 7.81
C TYR A 191 30.41 5.31 7.19
N LYS A 192 30.21 5.95 6.03
CA LYS A 192 29.06 5.70 5.16
C LYS A 192 29.45 6.00 3.72
N GLY A 193 29.08 5.10 2.81
CA GLY A 193 29.49 5.21 1.40
C GLY A 193 31.00 5.05 1.16
N GLY A 194 31.75 4.45 2.09
CA GLY A 194 33.21 4.28 1.98
C GLY A 194 34.04 5.46 2.47
N GLU A 195 33.41 6.58 2.84
CA GLU A 195 34.09 7.77 3.37
C GLU A 195 33.87 7.89 4.89
N LYS A 196 34.86 8.49 5.57
CA LYS A 196 34.77 8.89 6.97
C LYS A 196 33.95 10.17 7.08
N HIS A 197 33.00 10.21 8.02
CA HIS A 197 32.14 11.39 8.25
C HIS A 197 32.34 12.03 9.63
N ALA A 198 32.61 11.22 10.66
CA ALA A 198 32.96 11.71 11.99
C ALA A 198 33.79 10.68 12.76
N SER A 199 34.28 11.09 13.94
CA SER A 199 34.90 10.20 14.90
C SER A 199 34.70 10.72 16.31
N ILE A 200 34.64 9.81 17.28
CA ILE A 200 34.57 10.09 18.72
C ILE A 200 35.66 9.30 19.45
N GLN A 201 36.18 9.86 20.54
CA GLN A 201 37.17 9.18 21.38
C GLN A 201 36.53 7.99 22.09
N LEU A 202 37.17 6.81 22.03
CA LEU A 202 36.68 5.62 22.73
C LEU A 202 36.61 5.83 24.25
N GLU A 203 37.53 6.64 24.80
CA GLU A 203 37.53 6.91 26.25
C GLU A 203 36.29 7.68 26.71
N GLN A 204 35.78 8.62 25.90
CA GLN A 204 34.52 9.32 26.22
C GLN A 204 33.33 8.35 26.32
N ILE A 205 33.29 7.34 25.45
CA ILE A 205 32.24 6.31 25.47
C ILE A 205 32.40 5.42 26.69
N LYS A 206 33.63 5.04 27.04
CA LYS A 206 33.90 4.23 28.24
C LYS A 206 33.56 4.98 29.51
N ASP A 207 33.90 6.26 29.62
CA ASP A 207 33.58 7.08 30.78
C ASP A 207 32.07 7.24 30.94
N LYS A 208 31.34 7.42 29.84
CA LYS A 208 29.87 7.39 29.86
C LYS A 208 29.33 6.05 30.33
N ALA A 209 29.91 4.93 29.86
CA ALA A 209 29.50 3.59 30.26
C ALA A 209 29.75 3.30 31.76
N LYS A 210 30.81 3.87 32.36
CA LYS A 210 31.09 3.76 33.80
C LYS A 210 30.02 4.45 34.66
N GLN A 211 29.31 5.43 34.12
CA GLN A 211 28.22 6.15 34.79
C GLN A 211 26.87 5.43 34.69
N TYR A 212 26.83 4.24 34.08
CA TYR A 212 25.62 3.47 33.91
C TYR A 212 25.00 3.08 35.26
N THR A 213 23.72 3.40 35.42
CA THR A 213 22.89 2.92 36.53
C THR A 213 21.80 1.98 35.98
N PRO A 214 21.67 0.75 36.52
CA PRO A 214 20.54 -0.11 36.20
C PRO A 214 19.21 0.55 36.57
N ASP A 215 18.17 0.29 35.78
CA ASP A 215 16.79 0.74 36.06
C ASP A 215 15.92 -0.50 36.23
N GLU A 216 15.83 -0.96 37.48
CA GLU A 216 15.17 -2.22 37.82
C GLU A 216 13.67 -2.17 37.62
N GLU A 217 13.06 -1.01 37.82
CA GLU A 217 11.63 -0.81 37.61
C GLU A 217 11.30 -0.86 36.12
N ARG A 218 12.07 -0.17 35.28
CA ARG A 218 11.87 -0.26 33.84
C ARG A 218 12.15 -1.65 33.31
N ARG A 219 13.16 -2.35 33.84
CA ARG A 219 13.45 -3.74 33.48
C ARG A 219 12.25 -4.64 33.77
N LYS A 220 11.68 -4.59 34.98
CA LYS A 220 10.46 -5.35 35.35
C LYS A 220 9.29 -5.04 34.42
N GLN A 221 9.07 -3.77 34.08
CA GLN A 221 8.01 -3.37 33.14
C GLN A 221 8.20 -4.01 31.75
N ILE A 222 9.41 -3.99 31.20
CA ILE A 222 9.69 -4.59 29.89
C ILE A 222 9.55 -6.11 29.97
N THR A 223 10.04 -6.75 31.05
CA THR A 223 9.84 -8.19 31.28
C THR A 223 8.36 -8.55 31.28
N ALA A 224 7.52 -7.78 31.98
CA ALA A 224 6.07 -8.00 32.00
C ALA A 224 5.42 -7.82 30.62
N LEU A 225 5.87 -6.84 29.83
CA LEU A 225 5.43 -6.67 28.44
C LEU A 225 5.79 -7.89 27.59
N LEU A 226 7.04 -8.37 27.67
CA LEU A 226 7.47 -9.54 26.91
C LEU A 226 6.66 -10.78 27.30
N PHE A 227 6.43 -11.05 28.58
CA PHE A 227 5.59 -12.19 29.00
C PHE A 227 4.15 -12.08 28.50
N LYS A 228 3.58 -10.86 28.52
CA LYS A 228 2.21 -10.61 28.07
C LYS A 228 2.04 -10.83 26.57
N TYR A 229 3.02 -10.41 25.76
CA TYR A 229 2.88 -10.41 24.29
C TYR A 229 3.61 -11.56 23.59
N LYS A 230 4.57 -12.25 24.22
CA LYS A 230 5.30 -13.35 23.56
C LYS A 230 4.41 -14.55 23.23
N GLN A 231 3.33 -14.75 23.98
CA GLN A 231 2.49 -15.93 23.85
C GLN A 231 1.89 -15.98 22.45
N GLY A 232 2.11 -17.09 21.73
CA GLY A 232 1.63 -17.26 20.37
C GLY A 232 2.40 -16.50 19.28
N LEU A 233 3.50 -15.80 19.62
CA LEU A 233 4.38 -15.14 18.65
C LEU A 233 5.75 -15.80 18.61
N SER A 234 6.31 -15.93 17.42
CA SER A 234 7.74 -16.17 17.24
C SER A 234 8.54 -14.95 17.72
N TYR A 235 9.83 -15.15 17.99
CA TYR A 235 10.68 -14.05 18.49
C TYR A 235 10.82 -12.89 17.48
N THR A 236 10.68 -13.14 16.18
CA THR A 236 10.72 -12.12 15.12
C THR A 236 9.40 -11.34 15.01
N GLU A 237 8.25 -12.01 15.19
CA GLU A 237 6.95 -11.35 15.30
C GLU A 237 6.90 -10.47 16.55
N LEU A 238 7.39 -10.98 17.68
CA LEU A 238 7.51 -10.23 18.93
C LEU A 238 8.45 -9.03 18.78
N GLN A 239 9.60 -9.19 18.08
CA GLN A 239 10.51 -8.07 17.77
C GLN A 239 9.79 -6.93 17.06
N THR A 240 8.98 -7.26 16.05
CA THR A 240 8.21 -6.28 15.27
C THR A 240 7.19 -5.58 16.15
N LEU A 241 6.37 -6.35 16.88
CA LEU A 241 5.36 -5.81 17.80
C LEU A 241 5.98 -4.88 18.86
N MET A 242 7.09 -5.31 19.48
CA MET A 242 7.74 -4.52 20.52
C MET A 242 8.29 -3.19 20.00
N LYS A 243 8.82 -3.19 18.77
CA LYS A 243 9.32 -1.99 18.12
C LYS A 243 8.18 -1.04 17.76
N ASP A 244 7.15 -1.54 17.09
CA ASP A 244 6.09 -0.69 16.51
C ASP A 244 5.13 -0.17 17.59
N LYS A 245 4.80 -1.01 18.59
CA LYS A 245 3.85 -0.64 19.64
C LYS A 245 4.47 0.08 20.83
N PHE A 246 5.70 -0.29 21.21
CA PHE A 246 6.32 0.20 22.44
C PHE A 246 7.60 1.01 22.21
N GLY A 247 8.10 1.10 20.98
CA GLY A 247 9.38 1.77 20.69
C GLY A 247 10.58 1.04 21.27
N ILE A 248 10.45 -0.28 21.52
CA ILE A 248 11.51 -1.13 22.09
C ILE A 248 12.02 -2.07 21.00
N ASN A 249 13.23 -1.84 20.53
CA ASN A 249 13.84 -2.69 19.51
C ASN A 249 14.61 -3.84 20.15
N LEU A 250 14.21 -5.08 19.87
CA LEU A 250 14.94 -6.29 20.24
C LEU A 250 15.97 -6.59 19.15
N VAL A 251 17.26 -6.43 19.42
CA VAL A 251 18.33 -6.73 18.46
C VAL A 251 18.97 -8.07 18.79
N PHE A 252 18.71 -9.08 17.97
CA PHE A 252 19.27 -10.42 18.11
C PHE A 252 20.66 -10.52 17.46
N HIS A 253 21.60 -11.10 18.19
CA HIS A 253 22.98 -11.27 17.75
C HIS A 253 23.21 -12.69 17.26
N THR A 254 23.65 -12.83 16.01
CA THR A 254 23.96 -14.12 15.38
C THR A 254 25.42 -14.21 14.98
N GLY A 255 25.99 -15.40 15.08
CA GLY A 255 27.34 -15.67 14.59
C GLY A 255 27.38 -15.64 13.06
N LYS A 256 28.54 -15.34 12.48
CA LYS A 256 28.71 -15.35 11.02
C LYS A 256 28.37 -16.74 10.45
N GLY A 257 27.35 -16.82 9.59
CA GLY A 257 26.88 -18.08 9.01
C GLY A 257 25.91 -18.88 9.90
N HIS A 258 25.53 -18.36 11.07
CA HIS A 258 24.57 -18.99 11.97
C HIS A 258 23.21 -18.28 11.92
N THR A 259 22.13 -19.06 12.00
CA THR A 259 20.76 -18.54 11.99
C THR A 259 20.17 -18.37 13.39
N LYS A 260 20.67 -19.11 14.38
CA LYS A 260 20.20 -19.03 15.77
C LYS A 260 20.93 -17.90 16.52
N PRO A 261 20.20 -16.99 17.18
CA PRO A 261 20.80 -15.99 18.04
C PRO A 261 21.52 -16.63 19.23
N TYR A 262 22.64 -16.05 19.65
CA TYR A 262 23.33 -16.42 20.89
C TYR A 262 23.08 -15.42 22.03
N GLY A 263 22.50 -14.27 21.70
CA GLY A 263 22.16 -13.20 22.64
C GLY A 263 21.27 -12.18 21.97
N TYR A 264 20.75 -11.25 22.75
CA TYR A 264 20.03 -10.10 22.23
C TYR A 264 20.21 -8.87 23.12
N THR A 265 19.99 -7.69 22.55
CA THR A 265 20.05 -6.39 23.22
C THR A 265 18.72 -5.67 23.03
N LEU A 266 18.21 -5.01 24.07
CA LEU A 266 17.02 -4.16 23.93
C LEU A 266 17.45 -2.71 23.84
N ILE A 267 16.88 -1.99 22.87
CA ILE A 267 17.03 -0.54 22.75
C ILE A 267 15.64 0.08 23.00
N ASP A 268 15.48 0.72 24.15
CA ASP A 268 14.30 1.51 24.49
C ASP A 268 14.54 2.96 24.05
N TYR A 269 14.04 3.30 22.85
CA TYR A 269 14.25 4.62 22.27
C TYR A 269 13.54 5.73 23.05
N ARG A 270 12.38 5.43 23.64
CA ARG A 270 11.57 6.41 24.37
C ARG A 270 12.24 6.85 25.66
N ASN A 271 12.85 5.89 26.37
CA ASN A 271 13.54 6.17 27.63
C ASN A 271 15.05 6.36 27.45
N LYS A 272 15.55 6.28 26.21
CA LYS A 272 16.97 6.41 25.85
C LYS A 272 17.85 5.43 26.64
N ARG A 273 17.54 4.13 26.62
CA ARG A 273 18.32 3.12 27.35
C ARG A 273 18.64 1.91 26.49
N VAL A 274 19.76 1.26 26.78
CA VAL A 274 20.16 -0.01 26.21
C VAL A 274 20.32 -1.04 27.31
N LEU A 275 19.64 -2.17 27.18
CA LEU A 275 19.63 -3.25 28.17
C LEU A 275 20.18 -4.54 27.57
N LYS A 276 20.90 -5.31 28.38
CA LYS A 276 21.32 -6.67 28.00
C LYS A 276 20.09 -7.57 28.03
N GLY A 277 19.82 -8.30 26.95
CA GLY A 277 18.61 -9.11 26.82
C GLY A 277 18.46 -10.18 27.89
N GLY A 278 19.54 -10.90 28.21
CA GLY A 278 19.52 -11.94 29.24
C GLY A 278 19.16 -11.43 30.65
N GLU A 279 19.23 -10.13 30.92
CA GLU A 279 18.78 -9.54 32.19
C GLU A 279 17.26 -9.28 32.21
N VAL A 280 16.61 -9.24 31.03
CA VAL A 280 15.18 -8.98 30.88
C VAL A 280 14.40 -10.30 30.77
N MET A 281 14.87 -11.22 29.92
CA MET A 281 14.28 -12.54 29.71
C MET A 281 15.34 -13.49 29.13
N ASP A 282 15.33 -14.74 29.57
CA ASP A 282 16.23 -15.77 29.05
C ASP A 282 16.03 -15.97 27.54
N LEU A 283 17.14 -16.13 26.81
CA LEU A 283 17.06 -16.26 25.35
C LEU A 283 16.38 -17.56 24.93
N LYS A 284 16.57 -18.67 25.66
CA LYS A 284 15.92 -19.94 25.30
C LYS A 284 14.42 -19.83 25.46
N GLU A 285 13.95 -19.16 26.52
CA GLU A 285 12.53 -18.85 26.75
C GLU A 285 11.94 -17.98 25.62
N LEU A 286 12.72 -17.02 25.12
CA LEU A 286 12.31 -16.11 24.05
C LEU A 286 12.28 -16.80 22.67
N LEU A 287 13.15 -17.80 22.44
CA LEU A 287 13.25 -18.55 21.19
C LEU A 287 12.33 -19.77 21.13
N VAL A 288 11.47 -20.00 22.12
CA VAL A 288 10.47 -21.08 22.07
C VAL A 288 9.46 -20.76 20.98
N GLU A 289 9.47 -21.55 19.91
CA GLU A 289 8.49 -21.42 18.83
C GLU A 289 7.09 -21.82 19.33
N PRO A 290 6.08 -20.94 19.18
CA PRO A 290 4.73 -21.25 19.62
C PRO A 290 4.10 -22.33 18.74
N ASN A 291 3.51 -23.33 19.39
CA ASN A 291 2.71 -24.33 18.69
C ASN A 291 1.40 -23.71 18.15
N LYS A 292 0.68 -24.46 17.31
CA LYS A 292 -0.58 -23.99 16.70
C LYS A 292 -1.61 -23.58 17.76
N GLN A 293 -1.71 -24.32 18.87
CA GLN A 293 -2.68 -24.04 19.93
C GLN A 293 -2.40 -22.69 20.60
N ALA A 294 -1.14 -22.41 20.97
CA ALA A 294 -0.72 -21.14 21.54
C ALA A 294 -0.97 -19.96 20.57
N LYS A 295 -0.75 -20.17 19.27
CA LYS A 295 -1.06 -19.17 18.22
C LYS A 295 -2.57 -18.87 18.16
N VAL A 296 -3.42 -19.90 18.26
CA VAL A 296 -4.89 -19.76 18.28
C VAL A 296 -5.35 -19.02 19.54
N GLU A 297 -4.84 -19.39 20.71
CA GLU A 297 -5.16 -18.73 21.98
C GLU A 297 -4.75 -17.26 21.98
N HIS A 298 -3.56 -16.95 21.46
CA HIS A 298 -3.13 -15.56 21.30
C HIS A 298 -4.06 -14.79 20.37
N CYS A 299 -4.38 -15.33 19.19
CA CYS A 299 -5.32 -14.70 18.26
C CYS A 299 -6.67 -14.43 18.93
N ASN A 300 -7.24 -15.40 19.66
CA ASN A 300 -8.48 -15.22 20.40
C ASN A 300 -8.38 -14.12 21.47
N SER A 301 -7.24 -14.00 22.17
CA SER A 301 -7.01 -12.92 23.13
C SER A 301 -7.04 -11.54 22.48
N ILE A 302 -6.51 -11.42 21.24
CA ILE A 302 -6.58 -10.18 20.46
C ILE A 302 -8.01 -9.88 20.02
N ILE A 303 -8.75 -10.88 19.54
CA ILE A 303 -10.16 -10.71 19.16
C ILE A 303 -10.98 -10.20 20.36
N ASN A 304 -10.81 -10.82 21.53
CA ASN A 304 -11.50 -10.40 22.76
C ASN A 304 -11.09 -8.98 23.20
N LEU A 305 -9.81 -8.61 23.03
CA LEU A 305 -9.33 -7.27 23.31
C LEU A 305 -9.98 -6.23 22.37
N LEU A 306 -10.08 -6.54 21.07
CA LEU A 306 -10.69 -5.64 20.08
C LEU A 306 -12.19 -5.45 20.35
N LEU A 307 -12.89 -6.51 20.74
CA LEU A 307 -14.34 -6.52 21.01
C LEU A 307 -14.71 -6.07 22.42
N LYS A 308 -13.72 -5.64 23.21
CA LYS A 308 -13.96 -5.17 24.57
C LYS A 308 -14.92 -3.98 24.58
N ASP A 309 -15.68 -3.85 25.67
CA ASP A 309 -16.58 -2.73 25.95
C ASP A 309 -17.70 -2.56 24.89
N GLY A 310 -18.08 -3.64 24.20
CA GLY A 310 -19.19 -3.64 23.25
C GLY A 310 -18.87 -2.99 21.90
N THR A 311 -17.58 -2.81 21.58
CA THR A 311 -17.14 -2.18 20.35
C THR A 311 -17.63 -2.95 19.12
N LYS A 312 -18.39 -2.29 18.25
CA LYS A 312 -18.90 -2.84 16.99
C LYS A 312 -17.88 -2.65 15.86
N TYR A 313 -17.59 -3.70 15.12
CA TYR A 313 -16.73 -3.64 13.93
C TYR A 313 -17.51 -3.98 12.66
N THR A 314 -17.13 -3.34 11.56
CA THR A 314 -17.42 -3.81 10.20
C THR A 314 -16.37 -4.86 9.82
N MET A 315 -16.62 -5.63 8.75
CA MET A 315 -15.62 -6.57 8.22
C MET A 315 -14.29 -5.88 7.89
N ASP A 316 -14.33 -4.68 7.32
CA ASP A 316 -13.14 -3.95 6.87
C ASP A 316 -12.39 -3.30 8.04
N SER A 317 -13.10 -2.72 9.02
CA SER A 317 -12.44 -2.15 10.19
C SER A 317 -11.80 -3.25 11.05
N PHE A 318 -12.47 -4.39 11.21
CA PHE A 318 -11.89 -5.54 11.91
C PHE A 318 -10.66 -6.09 11.19
N LYS A 319 -10.73 -6.24 9.86
CA LYS A 319 -9.59 -6.66 9.04
C LYS A 319 -8.38 -5.75 9.23
N LYS A 320 -8.59 -4.44 9.24
CA LYS A 320 -7.52 -3.45 9.46
C LYS A 320 -6.92 -3.61 10.86
N SER A 321 -7.75 -3.68 11.90
CA SER A 321 -7.26 -3.86 13.27
C SER A 321 -6.50 -5.18 13.45
N MET A 322 -6.98 -6.30 12.91
CA MET A 322 -6.25 -7.58 12.97
C MET A 322 -4.88 -7.51 12.29
N LEU A 323 -4.76 -6.75 11.19
CA LEU A 323 -3.50 -6.58 10.48
C LEU A 323 -2.44 -5.88 11.34
N ASP A 324 -2.85 -4.92 12.17
CA ASP A 324 -1.96 -4.23 13.11
C ASP A 324 -1.38 -5.17 14.19
N TYR A 325 -2.00 -6.33 14.39
CA TYR A 325 -1.55 -7.40 15.27
C TYR A 325 -0.91 -8.58 14.52
N GLY A 326 -0.61 -8.43 13.21
CA GLY A 326 0.06 -9.45 12.41
C GLY A 326 -0.86 -10.55 11.89
N TYR A 327 -2.17 -10.33 11.84
CA TYR A 327 -3.15 -11.29 11.35
C TYR A 327 -3.87 -10.79 10.11
N ARG A 328 -4.02 -11.64 9.10
CA ARG A 328 -4.89 -11.38 7.96
C ARG A 328 -6.26 -11.97 8.22
N PHE A 329 -7.29 -11.24 7.83
CA PHE A 329 -8.68 -11.68 7.92
C PHE A 329 -9.33 -11.66 6.53
N SER A 330 -9.94 -12.78 6.15
CA SER A 330 -10.68 -12.93 4.90
C SER A 330 -12.18 -12.72 5.10
N MET A 331 -12.88 -12.38 4.00
CA MET A 331 -14.31 -12.02 4.05
C MET A 331 -15.26 -13.20 4.38
N ASN A 332 -14.75 -14.43 4.31
CA ASN A 332 -15.46 -15.63 4.76
C ASN A 332 -15.25 -15.94 6.26
N GLY A 333 -14.48 -15.12 6.98
CA GLY A 333 -14.24 -15.29 8.42
C GLY A 333 -12.97 -16.06 8.79
N THR A 334 -12.15 -16.49 7.82
CA THR A 334 -10.88 -17.18 8.12
C THR A 334 -9.81 -16.18 8.55
N ILE A 335 -9.06 -16.54 9.59
CA ILE A 335 -7.91 -15.77 10.08
C ILE A 335 -6.63 -16.52 9.76
N PHE A 336 -5.64 -15.79 9.28
CA PHE A 336 -4.31 -16.26 8.94
C PHE A 336 -3.27 -15.44 9.69
N ILE A 337 -2.10 -16.02 9.89
CA ILE A 337 -0.93 -15.24 10.28
C ILE A 337 -0.45 -14.48 9.04
N ASN A 338 0.00 -13.24 9.21
CA ASN A 338 0.49 -12.46 8.09
C ASN A 338 1.74 -13.11 7.48
N GLY A 339 1.71 -13.36 6.16
CA GLY A 339 2.77 -14.10 5.46
C GLY A 339 2.65 -15.64 5.52
N ASP A 340 1.65 -16.20 6.20
CA ASP A 340 1.32 -17.63 6.17
C ASP A 340 -0.03 -17.83 5.49
N ASP A 341 -0.12 -18.76 4.53
CA ASP A 341 -1.34 -19.07 3.79
C ASP A 341 -2.16 -20.20 4.44
N LYS A 342 -1.67 -20.80 5.52
CA LYS A 342 -2.44 -21.78 6.30
C LYS A 342 -3.43 -21.08 7.21
N ALA A 343 -4.68 -21.52 7.16
CA ALA A 343 -5.72 -21.05 8.08
C ALA A 343 -5.31 -21.33 9.54
N LEU A 344 -5.28 -20.28 10.35
CA LEU A 344 -5.01 -20.39 11.78
C LEU A 344 -6.28 -20.86 12.50
N LEU A 345 -7.36 -20.09 12.34
CA LEU A 345 -8.68 -20.38 12.88
C LEU A 345 -9.78 -19.75 12.01
N VAL A 346 -11.02 -20.16 12.24
CA VAL A 346 -12.21 -19.56 11.62
C VAL A 346 -13.00 -18.84 12.70
N LEU A 347 -13.35 -17.59 12.44
CA LEU A 347 -14.14 -16.77 13.35
C LEU A 347 -15.49 -17.44 13.63
N ASP A 348 -15.98 -17.26 14.85
CA ASP A 348 -17.30 -17.72 15.22
C ASP A 348 -18.39 -17.19 14.25
N LYS A 349 -19.34 -18.06 13.89
CA LYS A 349 -20.36 -17.75 12.89
C LYS A 349 -21.29 -16.61 13.33
N LYS A 350 -21.61 -16.52 14.63
CA LYS A 350 -22.48 -15.46 15.16
C LYS A 350 -21.76 -14.11 15.07
N LEU A 351 -20.49 -14.08 15.46
CA LEU A 351 -19.67 -12.87 15.36
C LEU A 351 -19.46 -12.44 13.89
N LEU A 352 -19.22 -13.38 12.98
CA LEU A 352 -19.13 -13.08 11.55
C LEU A 352 -20.43 -12.47 10.99
N LYS A 353 -21.59 -12.99 11.41
CA LYS A 353 -22.90 -12.43 11.04
C LYS A 353 -23.06 -11.00 11.58
N GLU A 354 -22.58 -10.73 12.80
CA GLU A 354 -22.61 -9.40 13.39
C GLU A 354 -21.74 -8.40 12.63
N PHE A 355 -20.51 -8.77 12.25
CA PHE A 355 -19.65 -7.89 11.45
C PHE A 355 -20.23 -7.58 10.07
N ARG A 356 -20.86 -8.58 9.45
CA ARG A 356 -21.60 -8.42 8.18
C ARG A 356 -22.79 -7.48 8.34
N TYR A 357 -23.55 -7.63 9.42
CA TYR A 357 -24.65 -6.72 9.76
C TYR A 357 -24.14 -5.28 9.93
N ASN A 358 -23.09 -5.08 10.73
CA ASN A 358 -22.48 -3.77 10.95
C ASN A 358 -21.92 -3.16 9.65
N SER A 359 -21.36 -3.98 8.75
CA SER A 359 -20.96 -3.54 7.40
C SER A 359 -22.15 -3.02 6.60
N ARG A 360 -23.30 -3.72 6.63
CA ARG A 360 -24.52 -3.25 5.95
C ARG A 360 -25.06 -1.96 6.54
N VAL A 361 -25.06 -1.83 7.87
CA VAL A 361 -25.41 -0.58 8.57
C VAL A 361 -24.48 0.56 8.12
N TYR A 362 -23.18 0.28 8.04
CA TYR A 362 -22.20 1.25 7.57
C TYR A 362 -22.43 1.68 6.12
N GLU A 363 -22.72 0.76 5.21
CA GLU A 363 -23.04 1.09 3.81
C GLU A 363 -24.36 1.86 3.67
N ALA A 364 -25.40 1.49 4.41
CA ALA A 364 -26.68 2.20 4.43
C ALA A 364 -26.51 3.65 4.92
N ASN A 365 -25.73 3.85 5.99
CA ASN A 365 -25.47 5.17 6.56
C ASN A 365 -24.53 6.06 5.77
N LYS A 366 -24.00 5.60 4.62
CA LYS A 366 -23.35 6.50 3.66
C LYS A 366 -24.35 7.38 2.93
N PHE A 367 -25.62 6.97 2.87
CA PHE A 367 -26.67 7.75 2.22
C PHE A 367 -27.13 8.89 3.12
N ASN A 368 -27.38 10.03 2.50
CA ASN A 368 -28.01 11.15 3.17
C ASN A 368 -29.48 10.82 3.36
N VAL A 369 -29.92 10.55 4.59
CA VAL A 369 -31.30 10.24 4.97
C VAL A 369 -31.86 11.41 5.77
N ALA A 370 -32.99 11.96 5.35
CA ALA A 370 -33.65 13.11 5.97
C ALA A 370 -35.03 12.74 6.53
N THR A 371 -35.66 11.66 6.06
CA THR A 371 -36.99 11.26 6.51
C THR A 371 -37.02 9.83 7.05
N VAL A 372 -38.01 9.58 7.90
CA VAL A 372 -38.31 8.26 8.45
C VAL A 372 -38.59 7.23 7.35
N LYS A 373 -39.27 7.64 6.28
CA LYS A 373 -39.60 6.76 5.16
C LYS A 373 -38.38 6.37 4.33
N GLU A 374 -37.46 7.30 4.11
CA GLU A 374 -36.17 7.00 3.47
C GLU A 374 -35.33 6.01 4.31
N ALA A 375 -35.37 6.16 5.64
CA ALA A 375 -34.72 5.21 6.54
C ALA A 375 -35.36 3.81 6.45
N GLU A 376 -36.69 3.73 6.38
CA GLU A 376 -37.42 2.46 6.19
C GLU A 376 -37.07 1.79 4.86
N LEU A 377 -36.97 2.57 3.78
CA LEU A 377 -36.54 2.10 2.47
C LEU A 377 -35.12 1.49 2.52
N LEU A 378 -34.15 2.22 3.08
CA LEU A 378 -32.79 1.71 3.21
C LEU A 378 -32.69 0.53 4.19
N SER A 379 -33.50 0.50 5.25
CA SER A 379 -33.56 -0.61 6.21
C SER A 379 -33.88 -1.91 5.51
N ARG A 380 -34.87 -1.90 4.61
CA ARG A 380 -35.27 -3.06 3.83
C ARG A 380 -34.23 -3.41 2.76
N ILE A 381 -33.73 -2.42 2.01
CA ILE A 381 -32.67 -2.63 0.99
C ILE A 381 -31.45 -3.30 1.60
N TYR A 382 -30.97 -2.82 2.75
CA TYR A 382 -29.74 -3.30 3.39
C TYR A 382 -29.96 -4.44 4.39
N HIS A 383 -31.19 -4.89 4.60
CA HIS A 383 -31.54 -5.92 5.59
C HIS A 383 -30.94 -5.60 6.98
N VAL A 384 -31.20 -4.38 7.44
CA VAL A 384 -30.80 -3.83 8.75
C VAL A 384 -32.00 -3.25 9.47
N LYS A 385 -31.92 -3.06 10.79
CA LYS A 385 -32.97 -2.38 11.54
C LYS A 385 -33.00 -0.90 11.18
N LYS A 386 -34.21 -0.36 11.07
CA LYS A 386 -34.46 1.07 10.86
C LYS A 386 -33.74 1.95 11.89
N ASP A 387 -33.77 1.56 13.16
CA ASP A 387 -33.15 2.34 14.25
C ASP A 387 -31.61 2.42 14.15
N ASP A 388 -30.98 1.58 13.33
CA ASP A 388 -29.55 1.64 13.05
C ASP A 388 -29.23 2.61 11.88
N ILE A 389 -30.23 3.24 11.25
CA ILE A 389 -30.07 4.21 10.17
C ILE A 389 -30.17 5.64 10.72
N LEU A 390 -29.16 6.44 10.44
CA LEU A 390 -29.00 7.79 10.93
C LEU A 390 -29.80 8.77 10.07
N ILE A 391 -30.81 9.40 10.67
CA ILE A 391 -31.59 10.47 10.04
C ILE A 391 -30.95 11.82 10.37
N GLN A 392 -30.69 12.62 9.34
CA GLN A 392 -30.09 13.95 9.42
C GLN A 392 -31.16 15.01 9.10
N GLU A 393 -31.93 15.40 10.10
CA GLU A 393 -33.15 16.24 9.96
C GLU A 393 -32.91 17.66 9.42
N HIS A 394 -31.66 18.12 9.34
CA HIS A 394 -31.29 19.50 8.94
C HIS A 394 -30.59 19.61 7.59
N MET A 395 -30.51 18.52 6.81
CA MET A 395 -29.93 18.59 5.46
C MET A 395 -31.00 19.03 4.47
N ASP A 396 -30.86 20.24 3.94
CA ASP A 396 -31.68 20.71 2.82
C ASP A 396 -31.31 19.95 1.54
N LYS A 397 -32.02 18.84 1.30
CA LYS A 397 -31.91 18.09 0.05
C LYS A 397 -32.62 18.78 -1.10
N LYS A 398 -33.44 19.81 -0.83
CA LYS A 398 -34.12 20.64 -1.84
C LYS A 398 -33.17 21.71 -2.36
N ASN A 399 -31.99 21.27 -2.81
CA ASN A 399 -31.14 22.14 -3.60
C ASN A 399 -31.70 22.16 -5.02
N THR A 400 -32.18 23.33 -5.47
CA THR A 400 -32.71 23.55 -6.82
C THR A 400 -31.74 23.04 -7.90
N VAL A 401 -30.44 23.11 -7.65
CA VAL A 401 -29.40 22.59 -8.56
C VAL A 401 -29.49 21.07 -8.76
N TYR A 402 -29.80 20.30 -7.72
CA TYR A 402 -29.90 18.83 -7.84
C TYR A 402 -31.19 18.42 -8.56
N SER A 403 -32.32 19.06 -8.22
CA SER A 403 -33.58 18.85 -8.95
C SER A 403 -33.45 19.23 -10.42
N ASP A 404 -32.80 20.35 -10.73
CA ASP A 404 -32.57 20.82 -12.11
C ASP A 404 -31.69 19.84 -12.89
N MET A 405 -30.66 19.30 -12.25
CA MET A 405 -29.80 18.27 -12.85
C MET A 405 -30.59 17.01 -13.19
N ILE A 406 -31.41 16.50 -12.26
CA ILE A 406 -32.23 15.30 -12.51
C ILE A 406 -33.26 15.58 -13.61
N ASN A 407 -33.95 16.71 -13.56
CA ASN A 407 -34.90 17.13 -14.60
C ASN A 407 -34.24 17.26 -15.97
N SER A 408 -33.01 17.80 -16.03
CA SER A 408 -32.23 17.87 -17.27
C SER A 408 -31.92 16.48 -17.83
N TYR A 409 -31.56 15.51 -16.98
CA TYR A 409 -31.34 14.14 -17.44
C TYR A 409 -32.61 13.51 -18.00
N LEU A 410 -33.74 13.70 -17.30
CA LEU A 410 -35.04 13.16 -17.71
C LEU A 410 -35.57 13.80 -19.00
N ALA A 411 -35.35 15.09 -19.22
CA ALA A 411 -35.88 15.84 -20.35
C ALA A 411 -35.05 15.74 -21.65
N HIS A 412 -33.72 15.64 -21.53
CA HIS A 412 -32.82 15.83 -22.69
C HIS A 412 -32.05 14.58 -23.12
N SER A 413 -32.23 13.44 -22.45
CA SER A 413 -31.56 12.20 -22.84
C SER A 413 -32.33 11.42 -23.91
N SER A 414 -31.67 11.14 -25.04
CA SER A 414 -32.19 10.26 -26.10
C SER A 414 -32.22 8.79 -25.68
N ASP A 415 -31.31 8.38 -24.77
CA ASP A 415 -31.27 7.07 -24.13
C ASP A 415 -31.18 7.24 -22.61
N LEU A 416 -32.37 7.49 -22.04
CA LEU A 416 -32.51 7.78 -20.62
C LEU A 416 -32.07 6.62 -19.73
N HIS A 417 -32.35 5.38 -20.15
CA HIS A 417 -31.99 4.19 -19.39
C HIS A 417 -30.47 4.06 -19.25
N SER A 418 -29.72 4.17 -20.36
CA SER A 418 -28.25 4.13 -20.32
C SER A 418 -27.67 5.32 -19.55
N THR A 419 -28.24 6.51 -19.71
CA THR A 419 -27.81 7.72 -18.99
C THR A 419 -27.94 7.55 -17.48
N LEU A 420 -29.10 7.10 -16.98
CA LEU A 420 -29.32 6.89 -15.55
C LEU A 420 -28.39 5.79 -15.02
N ARG A 421 -28.18 4.71 -15.78
CA ARG A 421 -27.25 3.62 -15.42
C ARG A 421 -25.82 4.12 -15.29
N GLU A 422 -25.32 4.88 -16.28
CA GLU A 422 -23.99 5.49 -16.27
C GLU A 422 -23.81 6.47 -15.11
N LYS A 423 -24.85 7.25 -14.81
CA LYS A 423 -24.86 8.19 -13.67
C LYS A 423 -25.05 7.49 -12.33
N GLY A 424 -25.44 6.22 -12.31
CA GLY A 424 -25.65 5.44 -11.09
C GLY A 424 -26.94 5.80 -10.35
N ILE A 425 -27.95 6.25 -11.09
CA ILE A 425 -29.26 6.66 -10.57
C ILE A 425 -30.26 5.53 -10.78
N LEU A 426 -31.07 5.26 -9.77
CA LEU A 426 -32.10 4.23 -9.75
C LEU A 426 -33.42 4.80 -9.22
N PHE A 427 -34.54 4.36 -9.77
CA PHE A 427 -35.86 4.66 -9.21
C PHE A 427 -36.46 3.42 -8.54
N VAL A 428 -36.95 3.59 -7.31
CA VAL A 428 -37.50 2.52 -6.47
C VAL A 428 -38.91 2.87 -6.04
N GLU A 429 -39.85 1.97 -6.31
CA GLU A 429 -41.25 2.09 -5.92
C GLU A 429 -41.51 1.30 -4.62
N ASP A 430 -42.13 1.97 -3.66
CA ASP A 430 -42.46 1.46 -2.33
C ASP A 430 -43.74 2.14 -1.81
N ASP A 431 -44.78 1.35 -1.51
CA ASP A 431 -46.08 1.84 -1.01
C ASP A 431 -46.68 3.04 -1.79
N ASN A 432 -46.68 2.94 -3.13
CA ASN A 432 -47.13 3.98 -4.08
C ASN A 432 -46.30 5.28 -4.07
N LEU A 433 -45.15 5.31 -3.38
CA LEU A 433 -44.17 6.37 -3.48
C LEU A 433 -43.02 5.91 -4.36
N VAL A 434 -42.44 6.85 -5.13
CA VAL A 434 -41.24 6.58 -5.90
C VAL A 434 -40.09 7.38 -5.33
N TYR A 435 -38.99 6.68 -5.07
CA TYR A 435 -37.75 7.24 -4.57
C TYR A 435 -36.69 7.22 -5.66
N LEU A 436 -35.88 8.26 -5.71
CA LEU A 436 -34.64 8.31 -6.45
C LEU A 436 -33.49 7.92 -5.52
N ILE A 437 -32.67 6.97 -5.97
CA ILE A 437 -31.41 6.59 -5.32
C ILE A 437 -30.25 6.92 -6.26
N ASP A 438 -29.40 7.83 -5.84
CA ASP A 438 -28.14 8.18 -6.50
C ASP A 438 -26.98 7.52 -5.75
N LYS A 439 -26.47 6.43 -6.33
CA LYS A 439 -25.42 5.62 -5.72
C LYS A 439 -24.07 6.34 -5.66
N LYS A 440 -23.82 7.28 -6.58
CA LYS A 440 -22.54 8.00 -6.67
C LYS A 440 -22.50 9.13 -5.65
N ASN A 441 -23.55 9.93 -5.58
CA ASN A 441 -23.64 11.04 -4.64
C ASN A 441 -24.20 10.63 -3.27
N LYS A 442 -24.60 9.36 -3.11
CA LYS A 442 -25.18 8.81 -1.88
C LYS A 442 -26.42 9.59 -1.43
N VAL A 443 -27.29 9.89 -2.39
CA VAL A 443 -28.55 10.59 -2.15
C VAL A 443 -29.70 9.59 -2.27
N ILE A 444 -30.65 9.69 -1.35
CA ILE A 444 -31.97 9.08 -1.45
C ILE A 444 -33.01 10.17 -1.23
N ILE A 445 -34.03 10.25 -2.08
CA ILE A 445 -35.05 11.30 -1.98
C ILE A 445 -36.36 10.84 -2.63
N SER A 446 -37.49 11.25 -2.05
CA SER A 446 -38.80 11.05 -2.70
C SER A 446 -38.89 11.89 -3.97
N THR A 447 -39.44 11.32 -5.03
CA THR A 447 -39.70 12.05 -6.29
C THR A 447 -40.68 13.20 -6.10
N ASP A 448 -41.62 13.08 -5.15
CA ASP A 448 -42.53 14.16 -4.75
C ASP A 448 -41.76 15.36 -4.18
N ASP A 449 -40.70 15.12 -3.39
CA ASP A 449 -39.85 16.18 -2.83
C ASP A 449 -38.98 16.87 -3.89
N LEU A 450 -38.72 16.18 -5.00
CA LEU A 450 -38.07 16.75 -6.19
C LEU A 450 -39.06 17.45 -7.14
N GLY A 451 -40.37 17.35 -6.88
CA GLY A 451 -41.41 17.85 -7.80
C GLY A 451 -41.48 17.06 -9.12
N ILE A 452 -41.01 15.81 -9.13
CA ILE A 452 -40.99 14.93 -10.31
C ILE A 452 -42.13 13.93 -10.18
N ASN A 453 -43.03 13.87 -11.16
CA ASN A 453 -44.10 12.87 -11.14
C ASN A 453 -43.91 11.87 -12.28
N ILE A 454 -43.15 10.82 -12.01
CA ILE A 454 -42.77 9.82 -13.02
C ILE A 454 -43.98 9.24 -13.77
N ILE A 455 -45.11 9.08 -13.08
CA ILE A 455 -46.34 8.51 -13.64
C ILE A 455 -47.11 9.54 -14.47
N LYS A 456 -47.27 10.79 -13.99
CA LYS A 456 -48.02 11.85 -14.70
C LYS A 456 -47.23 12.45 -15.87
N ASP A 457 -45.90 12.48 -15.77
CA ASP A 457 -45.02 13.11 -16.76
C ASP A 457 -44.73 12.21 -17.98
N GLY A 458 -45.37 11.02 -18.04
CA GLY A 458 -45.37 10.17 -19.24
C GLY A 458 -44.09 9.37 -19.47
N TYR A 459 -43.24 9.19 -18.45
CA TYR A 459 -42.07 8.33 -18.55
C TYR A 459 -42.50 6.85 -18.60
N SER A 460 -42.41 6.21 -19.77
CA SER A 460 -42.68 4.76 -19.90
C SER A 460 -41.73 3.95 -19.01
N LYS A 461 -42.22 2.82 -18.47
CA LYS A 461 -41.40 1.79 -17.79
C LYS A 461 -40.28 1.24 -18.70
N ASP A 462 -40.39 1.42 -20.01
CA ASP A 462 -39.34 1.05 -20.97
C ASP A 462 -38.19 2.06 -21.03
N ARG A 463 -38.39 3.29 -20.52
CA ARG A 463 -37.37 4.37 -20.50
C ARG A 463 -36.65 4.51 -19.16
N ILE A 464 -37.25 4.01 -18.07
CA ILE A 464 -36.71 4.10 -16.71
C ILE A 464 -36.90 2.74 -16.02
N THR A 465 -35.83 2.20 -15.42
CA THR A 465 -35.92 1.02 -14.56
C THR A 465 -36.58 1.38 -13.24
N LEU A 466 -37.86 1.05 -13.09
CA LEU A 466 -38.59 1.16 -11.82
C LEU A 466 -38.54 -0.17 -11.08
N VAL A 467 -37.87 -0.19 -9.93
CA VAL A 467 -37.74 -1.39 -9.09
C VAL A 467 -38.77 -1.37 -7.97
N THR A 468 -39.59 -2.41 -7.88
CA THR A 468 -40.51 -2.61 -6.73
C THR A 468 -39.80 -3.27 -5.56
N LEU A 469 -40.04 -2.78 -4.35
CA LEU A 469 -39.34 -3.21 -3.14
C LEU A 469 -39.55 -4.68 -2.75
N ASP A 470 -40.75 -5.24 -2.95
CA ASP A 470 -41.05 -6.67 -2.70
C ASP A 470 -40.12 -7.64 -3.42
N LYS A 471 -39.54 -7.22 -4.54
CA LYS A 471 -38.60 -8.03 -5.30
C LYS A 471 -37.17 -7.89 -4.78
N MET A 472 -36.84 -6.75 -4.16
CA MET A 472 -35.55 -6.52 -3.51
C MET A 472 -35.39 -7.42 -2.26
N GLU A 473 -36.45 -7.58 -1.47
CA GLU A 473 -36.42 -8.35 -0.21
C GLU A 473 -36.17 -9.85 -0.40
N ARG A 474 -36.35 -10.38 -1.62
CA ARG A 474 -36.14 -11.80 -1.93
C ARG A 474 -34.67 -12.18 -2.05
N ILE A 475 -33.75 -11.22 -2.01
CA ILE A 475 -32.32 -11.47 -2.15
C ILE A 475 -31.77 -12.04 -0.85
N ASN A 476 -31.22 -13.25 -0.96
CA ASN A 476 -30.47 -13.82 0.13
C ASN A 476 -29.06 -13.22 0.19
N VAL A 477 -28.91 -12.14 0.96
CA VAL A 477 -27.62 -11.48 1.18
C VAL A 477 -26.55 -12.38 1.78
N GLU A 478 -26.89 -13.54 2.39
CA GLU A 478 -25.90 -14.43 2.99
C GLU A 478 -25.15 -15.31 1.98
N GLN A 479 -25.65 -15.47 0.75
CA GLN A 479 -25.05 -16.36 -0.25
C GLN A 479 -23.80 -15.78 -0.93
N ASP A 480 -23.69 -14.45 -0.98
CA ASP A 480 -22.57 -13.75 -1.58
C ASP A 480 -21.81 -12.90 -0.55
N SER A 481 -20.49 -12.93 -0.64
CA SER A 481 -19.62 -12.27 0.34
C SER A 481 -19.64 -10.73 0.26
N GLU A 482 -19.96 -10.15 -0.90
CA GLU A 482 -20.10 -8.71 -1.08
C GLU A 482 -21.48 -8.26 -0.60
N LEU A 483 -22.54 -8.96 -1.01
CA LEU A 483 -23.92 -8.68 -0.59
C LEU A 483 -24.09 -8.80 0.93
N ALA A 484 -23.46 -9.80 1.54
CA ALA A 484 -23.50 -9.99 2.99
C ALA A 484 -22.99 -8.77 3.76
N ARG A 485 -22.09 -8.00 3.14
CA ARG A 485 -21.49 -6.77 3.69
C ARG A 485 -22.19 -5.50 3.19
N GLY A 486 -23.17 -5.60 2.31
CA GLY A 486 -23.93 -4.47 1.75
C GLY A 486 -23.27 -3.83 0.53
N PHE A 487 -22.16 -4.38 0.05
CA PHE A 487 -21.52 -3.90 -1.18
C PHE A 487 -22.34 -4.34 -2.39
N ASN A 488 -22.49 -3.43 -3.36
CA ASN A 488 -23.19 -3.67 -4.63
C ASN A 488 -24.63 -4.19 -4.48
N LEU A 489 -25.25 -4.05 -3.31
CA LEU A 489 -26.56 -4.64 -3.05
C LEU A 489 -27.64 -4.07 -3.97
N ILE A 490 -27.62 -2.74 -4.15
CA ILE A 490 -28.52 -2.02 -5.07
C ILE A 490 -28.28 -2.44 -6.52
N ASP A 491 -27.04 -2.70 -6.93
CA ASP A 491 -26.70 -3.17 -8.27
C ASP A 491 -27.14 -4.60 -8.52
N ALA A 492 -26.86 -5.51 -7.58
CA ALA A 492 -27.30 -6.90 -7.65
C ALA A 492 -28.82 -7.02 -7.71
N ILE A 493 -29.52 -6.16 -6.96
CA ILE A 493 -30.97 -5.99 -7.07
C ILE A 493 -31.36 -5.63 -8.51
N CYS A 494 -30.74 -4.61 -9.10
CA CYS A 494 -31.06 -4.17 -10.46
C CYS A 494 -30.82 -5.26 -11.51
N ASP A 495 -29.72 -6.00 -11.39
CA ASP A 495 -29.33 -7.02 -12.36
C ASP A 495 -30.26 -8.25 -12.32
N ILE A 496 -30.64 -8.72 -11.12
CA ILE A 496 -31.61 -9.83 -10.96
C ILE A 496 -32.95 -9.45 -11.59
N LEU A 497 -33.37 -8.20 -11.42
CA LEU A 497 -34.63 -7.70 -11.95
C LEU A 497 -34.63 -7.54 -13.46
N SER A 498 -33.51 -7.07 -14.02
CA SER A 498 -33.31 -6.92 -15.46
C SER A 498 -33.35 -8.28 -16.18
N GLN A 499 -32.81 -9.34 -15.56
CA GLN A 499 -32.86 -10.70 -16.10
C GLN A 499 -34.28 -11.28 -16.17
N HIS A 500 -35.16 -10.94 -15.22
CA HIS A 500 -36.55 -11.40 -15.24
C HIS A 500 -37.41 -10.71 -16.31
N ILE A 501 -37.06 -9.47 -16.68
CA ILE A 501 -37.77 -8.69 -17.71
C ILE A 501 -37.46 -9.23 -19.12
N ASN A 502 -36.18 -9.55 -19.40
CA ASN A 502 -35.79 -10.11 -20.71
C ASN A 502 -36.43 -11.48 -21.00
N VAL A 503 -36.64 -12.32 -19.99
CA VAL A 503 -37.30 -13.63 -20.16
C VAL A 503 -38.80 -13.51 -20.50
N GLN A 504 -39.44 -12.40 -20.14
CA GLN A 504 -40.86 -12.15 -20.47
C GLN A 504 -41.04 -11.53 -21.88
N GLN A 505 -40.09 -10.74 -22.37
CA GLN A 505 -40.15 -10.18 -23.73
C GLN A 505 -40.02 -11.26 -24.82
N ASP A 506 -39.28 -12.34 -24.56
CA ASP A 506 -39.15 -13.49 -25.48
C ASP A 506 -40.43 -14.35 -25.59
N LYS A 507 -41.47 -14.07 -24.80
CA LYS A 507 -42.75 -14.79 -24.80
C LYS A 507 -43.90 -13.88 -25.26
N SER A 508 -43.88 -13.49 -26.54
CA SER A 508 -45.05 -12.89 -27.23
C SER A 508 -45.37 -13.62 -28.54
N PRO A 509 -46.65 -13.74 -28.95
CA PRO A 509 -47.13 -14.86 -29.74
C PRO A 509 -46.77 -14.77 -31.23
N ASN A 510 -46.24 -15.88 -31.77
CA ASN A 510 -45.90 -16.09 -33.17
C ASN A 510 -47.02 -15.64 -34.14
N ARG A 511 -46.79 -14.54 -34.86
CA ARG A 511 -47.54 -14.18 -36.08
C ARG A 511 -47.30 -15.26 -37.14
N LYS A 512 -48.36 -15.98 -37.52
CA LYS A 512 -48.40 -16.90 -38.68
C LYS A 512 -47.85 -16.22 -39.94
N LYS A 513 -46.69 -16.67 -40.43
CA LYS A 513 -46.22 -16.38 -41.80
C LYS A 513 -46.94 -17.29 -42.78
N LYS A 514 -47.70 -16.70 -43.72
CA LYS A 514 -48.23 -17.33 -44.92
C LYS A 514 -47.07 -17.96 -45.72
N ARG A 515 -47.18 -19.26 -46.03
CA ARG A 515 -46.36 -19.94 -47.04
C ARG A 515 -46.90 -19.56 -48.42
N GLY A 516 -46.10 -18.81 -49.20
CA GLY A 516 -46.28 -18.72 -50.64
C GLY A 516 -45.67 -19.95 -51.30
N GLN A 517 -46.46 -20.63 -52.12
CA GLN A 517 -46.03 -21.65 -53.08
C GLN A 517 -45.16 -20.99 -54.15
N GLN A 518 -44.03 -21.61 -54.50
CA GLN A 518 -43.48 -21.54 -55.85
C GLN A 518 -42.91 -22.91 -56.21
N GLN A 519 -43.21 -23.28 -57.45
CA GLN A 519 -43.11 -24.57 -58.10
C GLN A 519 -41.66 -25.06 -58.26
N ASN A 520 -41.46 -26.37 -58.08
CA ASN A 520 -41.08 -27.29 -59.15
C ASN A 520 -41.51 -28.72 -58.78
#